data_AF-A0A1I4E641-F1
#
_entry.id   AF-A0A1I4E641-F1
#
_cell.length_a   1.000
_cell.length_b   1.000
_cell.length_c   1.000
_cell.angle_alpha   90.00
_cell.angle_beta   90.00
_cell.angle_gamma   90.00
#
_symmetry.space_group_name_H-M   'P 1'
#
loop_
_entity.id
_entity.type
_entity.pdbx_description
1 polymer ?
#
loop_
_entity_poly.entity_id
_entity_poly.type
_entity_poly.pdbx_seq_one_letter_code
_entity_poly.pdbx_strand_id
1 'polypeptide(L)'
;MRWLCLILFLSACIPIRDDVLQSYDGWRGTTTFTTQEREVFRGADGNGLMTARPVITLGPDGRAFGVFTNVRRRDANGPRIGRMTSGGQTLDYTAHDRLLTHCIDGCQPAEVGVVTLSETAFRLAAQTGLPLRVWGLRGRYNGTVPAEAFARVLAKVDDG
;
A
#
# COMPACT_ATOMS: atom_id res chain seq x y z
N MET A 1 52.66 5.69 -23.36
CA MET A 1 51.98 6.57 -22.38
C MET A 1 50.61 6.95 -22.93
N ARG A 2 49.58 6.13 -22.66
CA ARG A 2 48.17 6.35 -23.04
C ARG A 2 47.29 5.35 -22.27
N TRP A 3 47.36 5.47 -20.95
CA TRP A 3 46.51 4.78 -19.98
C TRP A 3 45.78 5.88 -19.23
N LEU A 4 44.60 6.27 -19.71
CA LEU A 4 43.68 7.15 -18.98
C LEU A 4 42.33 7.13 -19.69
N CYS A 5 41.27 7.14 -18.89
CA CYS A 5 39.85 7.19 -19.27
C CYS A 5 39.12 5.85 -19.47
N LEU A 6 39.24 4.94 -18.49
CA LEU A 6 38.27 3.85 -18.28
C LEU A 6 37.72 3.93 -16.85
N ILE A 7 37.16 5.09 -16.49
CA ILE A 7 36.42 5.33 -15.24
C ILE A 7 35.20 6.17 -15.61
N LEU A 8 34.13 5.57 -16.09
CA LEU A 8 32.86 6.28 -16.34
C LEU A 8 31.70 5.31 -16.65
N PHE A 9 31.45 4.29 -15.82
CA PHE A 9 30.15 3.56 -15.83
C PHE A 9 29.86 2.82 -14.50
N LEU A 10 30.34 3.35 -13.36
CA LEU A 10 29.77 2.99 -12.06
C LEU A 10 28.61 3.95 -11.78
N SER A 11 27.54 3.85 -12.58
CA SER A 11 26.24 4.33 -12.15
C SER A 11 25.81 3.42 -11.00
N ALA A 12 26.22 3.77 -9.79
CA ALA A 12 25.62 3.26 -8.59
C ALA A 12 24.11 3.58 -8.67
N CYS A 13 23.30 2.59 -9.06
CA CYS A 13 21.93 2.53 -8.57
C CYS A 13 22.07 2.46 -7.05
N ILE A 14 22.03 3.59 -6.37
CA ILE A 14 21.77 3.63 -4.95
C ILE A 14 20.30 3.22 -4.86
N PRO A 15 19.95 1.99 -4.43
CA PRO A 15 18.56 1.71 -4.15
C PRO A 15 18.20 2.66 -3.01
N ILE A 16 17.30 3.61 -3.27
CA ILE A 16 16.54 4.25 -2.20
C ILE A 16 15.86 3.06 -1.52
N ARG A 17 16.34 2.69 -0.33
CA ARG A 17 15.79 1.58 0.42
C ARG A 17 14.33 1.94 0.74
N ASP A 18 13.41 1.35 0.00
CA ASP A 18 12.01 1.23 0.40
C ASP A 18 11.96 0.25 1.58
N ASP A 19 12.34 0.75 2.76
CA ASP A 19 12.46 -0.07 3.97
C ASP A 19 11.10 -0.61 4.42
N VAL A 20 11.11 -1.84 4.92
CA VAL A 20 9.96 -2.41 5.62
C VAL A 20 9.96 -1.85 7.04
N LEU A 21 8.87 -1.16 7.38
CA LEU A 21 8.57 -0.65 8.70
C LEU A 21 8.07 -1.80 9.58
N GLN A 22 8.75 -2.04 10.69
CA GLN A 22 8.34 -2.98 11.73
C GLN A 22 7.87 -2.21 12.95
N SER A 23 6.71 -2.57 13.49
CA SER A 23 6.14 -1.96 14.70
C SER A 23 5.60 -3.04 15.62
N TYR A 24 5.96 -2.97 16.90
CA TYR A 24 5.45 -3.86 17.94
C TYR A 24 4.46 -3.13 18.83
N ASP A 25 3.28 -3.73 19.01
CA ASP A 25 2.26 -3.30 19.98
C ASP A 25 2.25 -4.29 21.14
N GLY A 26 2.80 -3.86 22.28
CA GLY A 26 2.90 -4.67 23.49
C GLY A 26 1.57 -4.90 24.21
N TRP A 27 0.54 -4.09 23.95
CA TRP A 27 -0.79 -4.32 24.53
C TRP A 27 -1.51 -5.47 23.82
N ARG A 28 -1.38 -5.53 22.49
CA ARG A 28 -2.00 -6.60 21.68
C ARG A 28 -1.09 -7.81 21.50
N GLY A 29 0.19 -7.70 21.84
CA GLY A 29 1.19 -8.73 21.56
C GLY A 29 1.40 -8.95 20.06
N THR A 30 1.22 -7.90 19.25
CA THR A 30 1.28 -7.99 17.79
C THR A 30 2.48 -7.27 17.20
N THR A 31 3.15 -7.88 16.23
CA THR A 31 4.17 -7.23 15.40
C THR A 31 3.64 -7.04 13.99
N THR A 32 3.71 -5.81 13.49
CA THR A 32 3.23 -5.45 12.15
C THR A 32 4.40 -5.08 11.25
N PHE A 33 4.39 -5.58 10.02
CA PHE A 33 5.37 -5.34 8.96
C PHE A 33 4.66 -4.70 7.77
N THR A 34 5.12 -3.53 7.33
CA THR A 34 4.51 -2.81 6.21
C THR A 34 5.55 -2.00 5.44
N THR A 35 5.23 -1.54 4.24
CA THR A 35 6.07 -0.57 3.51
C THR A 35 5.65 0.86 3.82
N GLN A 36 6.40 1.83 3.29
CA GLN A 36 5.87 3.18 3.15
C GLN A 36 4.61 3.18 2.27
N GLU A 37 3.74 4.17 2.49
CA GLU A 37 2.57 4.39 1.65
C GLU A 37 3.00 4.79 0.24
N ARG A 38 2.42 4.15 -0.78
CA ARG A 38 2.68 4.50 -2.19
C ARG A 38 1.38 4.84 -2.90
N GLU A 39 1.44 5.83 -3.79
CA GLU A 39 0.30 6.19 -4.63
C GLU A 39 -0.02 5.02 -5.57
N VAL A 40 -1.26 4.55 -5.50
CA VAL A 40 -1.79 3.44 -6.31
C VAL A 40 -2.54 3.98 -7.52
N PHE A 41 -3.24 5.10 -7.34
CA PHE A 41 -3.89 5.81 -8.43
C PHE A 41 -4.06 7.30 -8.13
N ARG A 42 -4.28 8.03 -9.22
CA ARG A 42 -4.84 9.37 -9.26
C ARG A 42 -6.06 9.37 -10.17
N GLY A 43 -7.17 9.89 -9.69
CA GLY A 43 -8.41 9.99 -10.44
C GLY A 43 -8.24 10.85 -11.68
N ALA A 44 -8.93 10.49 -12.76
CA ALA A 44 -8.93 11.28 -14.00
C ALA A 44 -9.50 12.69 -13.81
N ASP A 45 -10.37 12.86 -12.81
CA ASP A 45 -10.91 14.16 -12.38
C ASP A 45 -9.90 15.00 -11.58
N GLY A 46 -8.71 14.46 -11.29
CA GLY A 46 -7.68 15.10 -10.48
C GLY A 46 -8.00 15.18 -8.98
N ASN A 47 -9.21 14.80 -8.57
CA ASN A 47 -9.70 14.96 -7.21
C ASN A 47 -9.46 13.72 -6.37
N GLY A 48 -9.63 12.54 -6.95
CA GLY A 48 -9.39 11.27 -6.25
C GLY A 48 -7.91 10.90 -6.19
N LEU A 49 -7.47 10.36 -5.07
CA LEU A 49 -6.13 9.80 -4.91
C LEU A 49 -6.19 8.63 -3.93
N MET A 50 -5.41 7.58 -4.17
CA MET A 50 -5.26 6.51 -3.19
C MET A 50 -3.79 6.22 -2.96
N THR A 51 -3.44 6.12 -1.69
CA THR A 51 -2.23 5.43 -1.27
C THR A 51 -2.59 4.07 -0.68
N ALA A 52 -1.70 3.10 -0.84
CA ALA A 52 -1.83 1.81 -0.19
C ALA A 52 -0.46 1.24 0.18
N ARG A 53 -0.48 0.28 1.10
CA ARG A 53 0.70 -0.50 1.49
C ARG A 53 0.29 -1.89 1.96
N PRO A 54 1.02 -2.94 1.55
CA PRO A 54 0.80 -4.28 2.07
C PRO A 54 1.19 -4.34 3.55
N VAL A 55 0.53 -5.22 4.28
CA VAL A 55 0.77 -5.44 5.70
C VAL A 55 0.70 -6.92 6.04
N ILE A 56 1.63 -7.38 6.88
CA ILE A 56 1.55 -8.64 7.61
C ILE A 56 1.57 -8.31 9.10
N THR A 57 0.61 -8.85 9.85
CA THR A 57 0.58 -8.74 11.31
C THR A 57 0.75 -10.13 11.91
N LEU A 58 1.77 -10.29 12.75
CA LEU A 58 1.98 -11.47 13.58
C LEU A 58 1.36 -11.21 14.95
N GLY A 59 0.59 -12.15 15.47
CA GLY A 59 0.00 -12.07 16.81
C GLY A 59 -0.14 -13.45 17.45
N PRO A 60 -0.73 -13.51 18.66
CA PRO A 60 -0.96 -14.76 19.38
C PRO A 60 -1.77 -15.78 18.56
N ASP A 61 -2.70 -15.29 17.73
CA ASP A 61 -3.61 -16.11 16.92
C ASP A 61 -3.04 -16.46 15.53
N GLY A 62 -1.78 -16.09 15.25
CA GLY A 62 -1.09 -16.39 13.99
C GLY A 62 -0.81 -15.17 13.13
N ARG A 63 -0.79 -15.38 11.80
CA ARG A 63 -0.44 -14.36 10.80
C ARG A 63 -1.70 -13.83 10.11
N ALA A 64 -1.84 -12.51 10.03
CA ALA A 64 -2.86 -11.83 9.24
C ALA A 64 -2.21 -11.09 8.06
N PHE A 65 -2.87 -11.10 6.92
CA PHE A 65 -2.36 -10.54 5.66
C PHE A 65 -3.37 -9.54 5.11
N GLY A 66 -2.89 -8.41 4.62
CA GLY A 66 -3.80 -7.42 4.04
C GLY A 66 -3.11 -6.26 3.35
N VAL A 67 -3.91 -5.29 2.95
CA VAL A 67 -3.47 -4.04 2.36
C VAL A 67 -4.15 -2.90 3.08
N PHE A 68 -3.36 -2.05 3.75
CA PHE A 68 -3.88 -0.79 4.25
C PHE A 68 -4.08 0.18 3.09
N THR A 69 -5.21 0.86 3.12
CA THR A 69 -5.67 1.77 2.09
C THR A 69 -5.97 3.12 2.69
N ASN A 70 -5.64 4.17 1.95
CA ASN A 70 -5.98 5.54 2.28
C ASN A 70 -6.45 6.20 0.99
N VAL A 71 -7.78 6.24 0.82
CA VAL A 71 -8.40 6.95 -0.30
C VAL A 71 -8.67 8.36 0.15
N ARG A 72 -8.33 9.33 -0.69
CA ARG A 72 -8.47 10.76 -0.46
C ARG A 72 -9.25 11.40 -1.58
N ARG A 73 -9.90 12.50 -1.25
CA ARG A 73 -10.41 13.45 -2.25
C ARG A 73 -9.97 14.87 -1.92
N ARG A 74 -9.70 15.66 -2.97
CA ARG A 74 -9.29 17.07 -2.86
C ARG A 74 -10.47 18.04 -2.83
N ASP A 75 -11.68 17.58 -3.09
CA ASP A 75 -12.90 18.39 -2.99
C ASP A 75 -13.52 18.29 -1.58
N ALA A 76 -14.49 19.17 -1.30
CA ALA A 76 -15.21 19.17 -0.01
C ALA A 76 -15.99 17.87 0.26
N ASN A 77 -16.17 17.04 -0.77
CA ASN A 77 -16.87 15.79 -0.71
C ASN A 77 -15.90 14.63 -0.43
N GLY A 78 -15.69 14.29 0.84
CA GLY A 78 -14.82 13.18 1.23
C GLY A 78 -15.10 11.82 0.56
N PRO A 79 -14.12 10.92 0.48
CA PRO A 79 -14.33 9.60 -0.10
C PRO A 79 -15.30 8.77 0.73
N ARG A 80 -16.08 7.93 0.04
CA ARG A 80 -16.92 6.89 0.66
C ARG A 80 -16.88 5.65 -0.22
N ILE A 81 -16.09 4.66 0.17
CA ILE A 81 -15.92 3.44 -0.60
C ILE A 81 -17.08 2.50 -0.32
N GLY A 82 -17.70 2.01 -1.41
CA GLY A 82 -18.75 1.01 -1.34
C GLY A 82 -18.21 -0.41 -1.51
N ARG A 83 -17.24 -0.60 -2.41
CA ARG A 83 -16.54 -1.88 -2.59
C ARG A 83 -15.19 -1.71 -3.28
N MET A 84 -14.32 -2.69 -3.09
CA MET A 84 -13.09 -2.87 -3.87
C MET A 84 -13.10 -4.22 -4.56
N THR A 85 -12.54 -4.29 -5.77
CA THR A 85 -12.45 -5.53 -6.56
C THR A 85 -11.06 -5.70 -7.14
N SER A 86 -10.60 -6.94 -7.29
CA SER A 86 -9.42 -7.29 -8.09
C SER A 86 -9.83 -8.27 -9.19
N GLY A 87 -9.58 -7.91 -10.45
CA GLY A 87 -10.12 -8.65 -11.59
C GLY A 87 -11.65 -8.72 -11.55
N GLY A 88 -12.20 -9.93 -11.40
CA GLY A 88 -13.64 -10.19 -11.25
C GLY A 88 -14.10 -10.42 -9.80
N GLN A 89 -13.19 -10.43 -8.82
CA GLN A 89 -13.51 -10.77 -7.43
C GLN A 89 -13.73 -9.51 -6.58
N THR A 90 -14.73 -9.57 -5.69
CA THR A 90 -14.92 -8.55 -4.65
C THR A 90 -13.99 -8.87 -3.48
N LEU A 91 -13.24 -7.87 -3.04
CA LEU A 91 -12.29 -8.00 -1.95
C LEU A 91 -12.97 -7.75 -0.60
N ASP A 92 -12.48 -8.39 0.45
CA ASP A 92 -12.94 -8.17 1.83
C ASP A 92 -12.39 -6.85 2.36
N TYR A 93 -13.09 -5.76 2.04
CA TYR A 93 -12.72 -4.41 2.44
C TYR A 93 -13.50 -3.98 3.69
N THR A 94 -12.77 -3.57 4.72
CA THR A 94 -13.32 -2.95 5.93
C THR A 94 -12.85 -1.51 6.04
N ALA A 95 -13.79 -0.57 6.07
CA ALA A 95 -13.49 0.82 6.41
C ALA A 95 -13.22 0.94 7.92
N HIS A 96 -12.12 1.59 8.28
CA HIS A 96 -11.76 1.82 9.68
C HIS A 96 -12.19 3.19 10.15
N ASP A 97 -11.90 4.23 9.37
CA ASP A 97 -12.19 5.61 9.77
C ASP A 97 -12.29 6.56 8.58
N ARG A 98 -12.88 7.73 8.81
CA ARG A 98 -12.87 8.88 7.90
C ARG A 98 -12.26 10.08 8.60
N LEU A 99 -11.06 10.45 8.19
CA LEU A 99 -10.25 11.46 8.85
C LEU A 99 -9.84 12.56 7.88
N LEU A 100 -9.52 13.72 8.42
CA LEU A 100 -8.79 14.75 7.71
C LEU A 100 -7.29 14.40 7.78
N THR A 101 -6.65 14.24 6.63
CA THR A 101 -5.23 13.86 6.53
C THR A 101 -4.45 14.83 5.63
N HIS A 102 -3.12 14.75 5.63
CA HIS A 102 -2.26 15.51 4.72
C HIS A 102 -2.49 17.03 4.79
N CYS A 103 -2.46 17.60 5.99
CA CYS A 103 -2.86 18.98 6.27
C CYS A 103 -1.80 20.07 5.97
N ILE A 104 -0.68 19.74 5.31
CA ILE A 104 0.40 20.71 5.05
C ILE A 104 -0.10 21.86 4.13
N ASP A 105 -0.85 21.51 3.08
CA ASP A 105 -1.41 22.48 2.11
C ASP A 105 -2.95 22.51 2.16
N GLY A 106 -3.51 22.29 3.34
CA GLY A 106 -4.94 22.11 3.57
C GLY A 106 -5.33 20.65 3.74
N CYS A 107 -6.10 20.37 4.78
CA CYS A 107 -6.50 19.02 5.12
C CYS A 107 -7.39 18.40 4.03
N GLN A 108 -7.07 17.17 3.65
CA GLN A 108 -7.83 16.39 2.68
C GLN A 108 -8.69 15.35 3.40
N PRO A 109 -10.01 15.28 3.13
CA PRO A 109 -10.84 14.20 3.63
C PRO A 109 -10.38 12.87 3.04
N ALA A 110 -10.22 11.89 3.93
CA ALA A 110 -9.74 10.56 3.64
C ALA A 110 -10.66 9.50 4.23
N GLU A 111 -10.71 8.33 3.60
CA GLU A 111 -11.26 7.10 4.14
C GLU A 111 -10.12 6.10 4.20
N VAL A 112 -9.82 5.64 5.41
CA VAL A 112 -8.81 4.63 5.67
C VAL A 112 -9.49 3.31 5.95
N GLY A 113 -8.87 2.23 5.49
CA GLY A 113 -9.40 0.89 5.67
C GLY A 113 -8.38 -0.17 5.30
N VAL A 114 -8.80 -1.42 5.43
CA VAL A 114 -7.98 -2.58 5.10
C VAL A 114 -8.72 -3.47 4.11
N VAL A 115 -7.98 -4.02 3.16
CA VAL A 115 -8.40 -5.21 2.42
C VAL A 115 -7.74 -6.42 3.07
N THR A 116 -8.53 -7.33 3.61
CA THR A 116 -8.04 -8.61 4.16
C THR A 116 -7.75 -9.56 3.00
N LEU A 117 -6.61 -10.25 3.07
CA LEU A 117 -6.20 -11.25 2.09
C LEU A 117 -5.92 -12.59 2.79
N SER A 118 -6.11 -13.69 2.06
CA SER A 118 -5.50 -14.96 2.47
C SER A 118 -3.99 -14.90 2.24
N GLU A 119 -3.23 -15.76 2.93
CA GLU A 119 -1.79 -15.89 2.69
C GLU A 119 -1.50 -16.19 1.22
N THR A 120 -2.26 -17.11 0.61
CA THR A 120 -2.11 -17.47 -0.81
C THR A 120 -2.31 -16.25 -1.72
N ALA A 121 -3.34 -15.44 -1.46
CA ALA A 121 -3.59 -14.23 -2.25
C ALA A 121 -2.48 -13.18 -2.06
N PHE A 122 -1.96 -13.04 -0.84
CA PHE A 122 -0.85 -12.13 -0.56
C PHE A 122 0.44 -12.57 -1.25
N ARG A 123 0.78 -13.87 -1.20
CA ARG A 123 1.94 -14.43 -1.91
C ARG A 123 1.79 -14.34 -3.42
N LEU A 124 0.59 -14.52 -3.96
CA LEU A 124 0.32 -14.27 -5.37
C LEU A 124 0.53 -12.78 -5.73
N ALA A 125 0.02 -11.86 -4.91
CA ALA A 125 0.23 -10.43 -5.09
C ALA A 125 1.72 -10.03 -5.01
N ALA A 126 2.55 -10.77 -4.27
CA ALA A 126 4.01 -10.60 -4.28
C ALA A 126 4.68 -10.95 -5.61
N GLN A 127 4.02 -11.73 -6.46
CA GLN A 127 4.52 -12.08 -7.79
C GLN A 127 3.93 -11.17 -8.86
N THR A 128 2.65 -10.83 -8.76
CA THR A 128 1.91 -10.17 -9.84
C THR A 128 1.52 -8.72 -9.55
N GLY A 129 1.65 -8.27 -8.30
CA GLY A 129 0.96 -7.10 -7.79
C GLY A 129 -0.52 -7.36 -7.57
N LEU A 130 -1.21 -6.39 -6.96
CA LEU A 130 -2.64 -6.45 -6.71
C LEU A 130 -3.35 -5.32 -7.46
N PRO A 131 -3.95 -5.59 -8.63
CA PRO A 131 -4.78 -4.61 -9.32
C PRO A 131 -6.05 -4.37 -8.50
N LEU A 132 -6.37 -3.12 -8.25
CA LEU A 132 -7.52 -2.67 -7.50
C LEU A 132 -8.43 -1.84 -8.40
N ARG A 133 -9.72 -2.15 -8.38
CA ARG A 133 -10.78 -1.24 -8.81
C ARG A 133 -11.59 -0.84 -7.60
N VAL A 134 -11.65 0.45 -7.34
CA VAL A 134 -12.32 1.04 -6.18
C VAL A 134 -13.61 1.70 -6.66
N TRP A 135 -14.73 1.29 -6.06
CA TRP A 135 -16.05 1.82 -6.34
C TRP A 135 -16.52 2.64 -5.15
N GLY A 136 -16.37 3.95 -5.23
CA GLY A 136 -16.91 4.88 -4.26
C GLY A 136 -18.22 5.50 -4.73
N LEU A 137 -18.97 6.09 -3.80
CA LEU A 137 -20.18 6.85 -4.13
C LEU A 137 -19.90 8.09 -5.01
N ARG A 138 -18.65 8.55 -5.04
CA ARG A 138 -18.24 9.83 -5.64
C ARG A 138 -17.19 9.66 -6.74
N GLY A 139 -16.79 8.44 -7.04
CA GLY A 139 -15.75 8.17 -8.02
C GLY A 139 -15.45 6.70 -8.18
N ARG A 140 -14.87 6.36 -9.32
CA ARG A 140 -14.38 5.03 -9.63
C ARG A 140 -12.92 5.16 -10.04
N TYR A 141 -12.09 4.29 -9.48
CA TYR A 141 -10.66 4.41 -9.63
C TYR A 141 -10.04 3.04 -9.87
N ASN A 142 -8.97 3.02 -10.65
CA ASN A 142 -8.20 1.82 -10.92
C ASN A 142 -6.74 2.11 -10.63
N GLY A 143 -6.05 1.17 -10.01
CA GLY A 143 -4.62 1.23 -9.79
C GLY A 143 -4.08 -0.12 -9.37
N THR A 144 -2.78 -0.23 -9.15
CA THR A 144 -2.15 -1.49 -8.75
C THR A 144 -1.24 -1.26 -7.57
N VAL A 145 -1.41 -2.06 -6.51
CA VAL A 145 -0.39 -2.14 -5.46
C VAL A 145 0.74 -3.01 -6.01
N PRO A 146 1.97 -2.48 -6.05
CA PRO A 146 3.01 -3.10 -6.87
C PRO A 146 3.61 -4.34 -6.19
N ALA A 147 3.99 -5.34 -6.99
CA ALA A 147 4.41 -6.66 -6.53
C ALA A 147 5.58 -6.60 -5.55
N GLU A 148 6.55 -5.71 -5.83
CA GLU A 148 7.75 -5.56 -5.01
C GLU A 148 7.43 -5.14 -3.57
N ALA A 149 6.33 -4.41 -3.34
CA ALA A 149 5.95 -4.01 -1.99
C ALA A 149 5.55 -5.22 -1.14
N PHE A 150 4.78 -6.16 -1.70
CA PHE A 150 4.38 -7.39 -1.02
C PHE A 150 5.59 -8.32 -0.81
N ALA A 151 6.43 -8.47 -1.83
CA ALA A 151 7.61 -9.32 -1.77
C ALA A 151 8.59 -8.87 -0.67
N ARG A 152 8.78 -7.56 -0.50
CA ARG A 152 9.62 -7.01 0.59
C ARG A 152 9.07 -7.34 1.97
N VAL A 153 7.76 -7.18 2.18
CA VAL A 153 7.14 -7.49 3.47
C VAL A 153 7.24 -8.98 3.79
N LEU A 154 7.03 -9.86 2.80
CA LEU A 154 7.22 -11.31 2.97
C LEU A 154 8.66 -11.66 3.33
N ALA A 155 9.63 -11.15 2.57
CA ALA A 155 11.05 -11.41 2.85
C ALA A 155 11.42 -11.00 4.27
N LYS A 156 10.98 -9.81 4.71
CA LYS A 156 11.27 -9.33 6.07
C LYS A 156 10.65 -10.19 7.18
N VAL A 157 9.46 -10.75 6.94
CA VAL A 157 8.78 -11.64 7.90
C VAL A 157 9.39 -13.03 7.92
N ASP A 158 9.84 -13.54 6.78
CA ASP A 158 10.42 -14.89 6.67
C ASP A 158 11.92 -14.92 7.08
N ASP A 159 12.61 -13.77 7.10
CA ASP A 159 13.98 -13.60 7.61
C ASP A 159 14.10 -13.57 9.16
N GLY A 160 12.98 -13.46 9.87
CA GLY A 160 12.90 -13.31 11.34
C GLY A 160 12.26 -14.49 12.05
#